data_AF-A0AAU1EZV4-F1
#
_entry.id   AF-A0AAU1EZV4-F1
#
_cell.length_a   1.000
_cell.length_b   1.000
_cell.length_c   1.000
_cell.angle_alpha   90.00
_cell.angle_beta   90.00
_cell.angle_gamma   90.00
#
_symmetry.space_group_name_H-M   'P 1'
#
loop_
_entity.id
_entity.type
_entity.pdbx_description
1 polymer ?
#
loop_
_entity_poly.entity_id
_entity_poly.type
_entity_poly.pdbx_seq_one_letter_code
_entity_poly.pdbx_strand_id
1 'polypeptide(L)'
;MSERALLRRIRVWLIVFIVCLVLSGLTAFPLVHELHWLEDLLNSLGTGGRFPALMEWIERVRAGLDATDEKYPFVLYGTDWLAFAHLVIAVAFYGPYRDPVRNIWVVEFGMIACAGIIPLALICGPIRGIPVWWSVLDMSFGVFGVIPLYVLRRKIKQLEALTGQAAGPEPAAVAA
;
A
#
# COMPACT_ATOMS: atom_id res chain seq x y z
N MET A 1 -20.78 13.87 16.52
CA MET A 1 -19.29 13.89 16.53
C MET A 1 -18.87 15.27 16.07
N SER A 2 -17.95 15.95 16.77
CA SER A 2 -17.50 17.28 16.33
C SER A 2 -16.64 17.18 15.07
N GLU A 3 -16.67 18.21 14.22
CA GLU A 3 -15.87 18.31 13.00
C GLU A 3 -14.37 18.08 13.28
N ARG A 4 -13.86 18.70 14.35
CA ARG A 4 -12.47 18.52 14.81
C ARG A 4 -12.14 17.08 15.18
N ALA A 5 -13.06 16.36 15.82
CA ALA A 5 -12.85 14.96 16.17
C ALA A 5 -12.87 14.05 14.93
N LEU A 6 -13.72 14.35 13.94
CA LEU A 6 -13.76 13.64 12.66
C LEU A 6 -12.46 13.86 11.86
N LEU A 7 -12.01 15.11 11.75
CA LEU A 7 -10.74 15.48 11.12
C LEU A 7 -9.54 14.78 11.77
N ARG A 8 -9.48 14.73 13.10
CA ARG A 8 -8.41 14.01 13.82
C ARG A 8 -8.41 12.52 13.45
N ARG A 9 -9.59 11.88 13.40
CA ARG A 9 -9.71 10.47 13.01
C ARG A 9 -9.26 10.25 11.56
N ILE A 10 -9.63 11.14 10.63
CA ILE A 10 -9.17 11.08 9.23
C ILE A 10 -7.64 11.12 9.19
N ARG A 11 -7.01 12.08 9.89
CA ARG A 11 -5.55 12.19 9.91
C ARG A 11 -4.85 10.97 10.50
N VAL A 12 -5.38 10.37 11.57
CA VAL A 12 -4.81 9.14 12.15
C VAL A 12 -4.86 7.99 11.15
N TRP A 13 -6.02 7.74 10.54
CA TRP A 13 -6.15 6.67 9.53
C TRP A 13 -5.25 6.91 8.31
N LEU A 14 -5.10 8.17 7.91
CA LEU A 14 -4.23 8.55 6.81
C LEU A 14 -2.76 8.31 7.14
N ILE A 15 -2.30 8.70 8.35
CA ILE A 15 -0.93 8.42 8.79
C ILE A 15 -0.67 6.92 8.86
N VAL A 16 -1.60 6.14 9.43
CA VAL A 16 -1.45 4.68 9.49
C VAL A 16 -1.28 4.10 8.08
N PHE A 17 -2.12 4.53 7.13
CA PHE A 17 -2.00 4.09 5.74
C PHE A 17 -0.65 4.50 5.11
N ILE A 18 -0.22 5.75 5.30
CA ILE A 18 1.06 6.26 4.79
C ILE A 18 2.23 5.45 5.36
N VAL A 19 2.23 5.17 6.66
CA VAL A 19 3.28 4.39 7.30
C VAL A 19 3.33 2.98 6.73
N CYS A 20 2.18 2.29 6.60
CA CYS A 20 2.14 0.96 5.97
C CYS A 20 2.64 0.99 4.52
N LEU A 21 2.25 2.00 3.75
CA LEU A 21 2.68 2.18 2.36
C LEU A 21 4.20 2.38 2.26
N VAL A 22 4.77 3.24 3.12
CA VAL A 22 6.20 3.52 3.16
C VAL A 22 6.96 2.28 3.59
N LEU A 23 6.55 1.60 4.66
CA LEU A 23 7.21 0.37 5.13
C LEU A 23 7.18 -0.70 4.04
N SER A 24 6.06 -0.88 3.34
CA SER A 24 5.95 -1.81 2.22
C SER A 24 6.87 -1.46 1.04
N GLY A 25 7.19 -0.18 0.84
CA GLY A 25 8.13 0.24 -0.19
C GLY A 25 9.59 0.07 0.25
N LEU A 26 9.88 0.36 1.52
CA LEU A 26 11.24 0.31 2.06
C LEU A 26 11.84 -1.09 2.06
N THR A 27 11.03 -2.14 2.20
CA THR A 27 11.48 -3.54 2.13
C THR A 27 12.08 -3.92 0.76
N ALA A 28 11.81 -3.14 -0.29
CA ALA A 28 12.40 -3.37 -1.61
C ALA A 28 13.84 -2.86 -1.76
N PHE A 29 14.35 -2.05 -0.83
CA PHE A 29 15.74 -1.57 -0.85
C PHE A 29 16.72 -2.67 -0.40
N PRO A 30 16.67 -3.21 0.84
CA PRO A 30 17.56 -4.28 1.27
C PRO A 30 17.01 -5.68 0.95
N LEU A 31 16.38 -5.85 -0.23
CA LEU A 31 15.61 -7.06 -0.57
C LEU A 31 16.39 -8.36 -0.37
N VAL A 32 17.67 -8.38 -0.79
CA VAL A 32 18.55 -9.55 -0.63
C VAL A 32 18.76 -9.88 0.84
N HIS A 33 19.13 -8.88 1.65
CA HIS A 33 19.40 -9.04 3.08
C HIS A 33 18.15 -9.45 3.86
N GLU A 34 17.01 -8.83 3.57
CA GLU A 34 15.73 -9.17 4.21
C GLU A 34 15.32 -10.61 3.90
N LEU A 35 15.58 -11.10 2.69
CA LEU A 35 15.25 -12.47 2.33
C LEU A 35 16.14 -13.50 3.04
N HIS A 36 17.43 -13.19 3.24
CA HIS A 36 18.32 -14.02 4.07
C HIS A 36 17.81 -14.12 5.50
N TRP A 37 17.43 -12.98 6.10
CA TRP A 37 16.85 -12.96 7.45
C TRP A 37 15.54 -13.72 7.53
N LEU A 38 14.69 -13.61 6.51
CA LEU A 38 13.43 -14.36 6.45
C LEU A 38 13.69 -15.88 6.40
N GLU A 39 14.64 -16.34 5.57
CA GLU A 39 14.98 -17.76 5.49
C GLU A 39 15.56 -18.28 6.81
N ASP A 40 16.50 -17.56 7.43
CA ASP A 40 17.07 -17.92 8.72
C ASP A 40 15.99 -18.02 9.82
N LEU A 41 15.06 -17.07 9.84
CA LEU A 41 13.93 -17.08 10.76
C LEU A 41 13.05 -18.30 10.52
N LEU A 42 12.68 -18.59 9.27
CA LEU A 42 11.85 -19.74 8.93
C LEU A 42 12.53 -21.06 9.32
N ASN A 43 13.83 -21.20 9.04
CA ASN A 43 14.62 -22.35 9.48
C ASN A 43 14.62 -22.51 11.01
N SER A 44 14.80 -21.42 11.76
CA SER A 44 14.79 -21.46 13.23
C SER A 44 13.43 -21.86 13.82
N LEU A 45 12.33 -21.54 13.12
CA LEU A 45 10.96 -21.88 13.51
C LEU A 45 10.55 -23.31 13.10
N GLY A 46 11.44 -24.05 12.43
CA GLY A 46 11.17 -25.40 11.93
C GLY A 46 10.07 -25.44 10.86
N THR A 47 9.83 -24.34 10.14
CA THR A 47 8.79 -24.28 9.10
C THR A 47 9.09 -25.20 7.92
N GLY A 48 10.35 -25.55 7.66
CA GLY A 48 10.71 -26.50 6.59
C GLY A 48 10.08 -27.87 6.71
N GLY A 49 9.87 -28.38 7.93
CA GLY A 49 9.12 -29.63 8.14
C GLY A 49 7.60 -29.48 8.00
N ARG A 50 7.06 -28.26 8.15
CA ARG A 50 5.61 -28.00 8.19
C ARG A 50 5.05 -27.50 6.86
N PHE A 51 5.86 -26.75 6.11
CA PHE A 51 5.52 -26.12 4.84
C PHE A 51 6.69 -26.23 3.86
N PRO A 52 7.01 -27.45 3.37
CA PRO A 52 8.18 -27.67 2.52
C PRO A 52 8.14 -26.84 1.23
N ALA A 53 6.97 -26.74 0.58
CA ALA A 53 6.81 -25.94 -0.63
C ALA A 53 7.06 -24.43 -0.44
N LEU A 54 6.82 -23.90 0.77
CA LEU A 54 7.15 -22.51 1.09
C LEU A 54 8.65 -22.34 1.20
N MET A 55 9.34 -23.24 1.92
CA MET A 55 10.80 -23.18 2.06
C MET A 55 11.52 -23.33 0.72
N GLU A 56 11.15 -24.33 -0.08
CA GLU A 56 11.72 -24.54 -1.41
C GLU A 56 11.55 -23.30 -2.30
N TRP A 57 10.40 -22.62 -2.19
CA TRP A 57 10.17 -21.38 -2.92
C TRP A 57 11.04 -20.22 -2.42
N ILE A 58 11.13 -20.02 -1.10
CA ILE A 58 11.99 -18.98 -0.50
C ILE A 58 13.46 -19.21 -0.88
N GLU A 59 13.98 -20.43 -0.76
CA GLU A 59 15.35 -20.79 -1.12
C GLU A 59 15.61 -20.53 -2.62
N ARG A 60 14.66 -20.87 -3.49
CA ARG A 60 14.74 -20.59 -4.93
C ARG A 60 14.82 -19.09 -5.22
N VAL A 61 13.99 -18.28 -4.55
CA VAL A 61 14.00 -16.82 -4.72
C VAL A 61 15.31 -16.24 -4.19
N ARG A 62 15.80 -16.69 -3.02
CA ARG A 62 17.09 -16.25 -2.45
C ARG A 62 18.24 -16.55 -3.40
N ALA A 63 18.36 -17.79 -3.86
CA ALA A 63 19.41 -18.17 -4.80
C ALA A 63 19.37 -17.34 -6.09
N GLY A 64 18.17 -17.03 -6.60
CA GLY A 64 18.01 -16.15 -7.76
C GLY A 64 18.45 -14.71 -7.50
N LEU A 65 18.10 -14.16 -6.32
CA LEU A 65 18.50 -12.81 -5.92
C LEU A 65 20.01 -12.72 -5.69
N ASP A 66 20.61 -13.69 -5.00
CA ASP A 66 22.05 -13.73 -4.73
C ASP A 66 22.85 -13.78 -6.03
N ALA A 67 22.46 -14.67 -6.95
CA ALA A 67 23.08 -14.74 -8.27
C ALA A 67 22.90 -13.45 -9.09
N THR A 68 21.78 -12.73 -8.90
CA THR A 68 21.54 -11.44 -9.56
C THR A 68 22.40 -10.35 -8.96
N ASP A 69 22.48 -10.27 -7.64
CA ASP A 69 23.30 -9.28 -6.92
C ASP A 69 24.79 -9.46 -7.24
N GLU A 70 25.27 -10.70 -7.29
CA GLU A 70 26.67 -11.02 -7.60
C GLU A 70 27.04 -10.70 -9.07
N LYS A 71 26.18 -11.08 -10.03
CA LYS A 71 26.54 -11.05 -11.46
C LYS A 71 25.98 -9.85 -12.21
N TYR A 72 24.81 -9.35 -11.78
CA TYR A 72 24.04 -8.31 -12.47
C TYR A 72 23.40 -7.33 -11.48
N PRO A 73 24.16 -6.71 -10.55
CA PRO A 73 23.59 -5.87 -9.48
C PRO A 73 22.77 -4.69 -9.99
N PHE A 74 23.08 -4.18 -11.19
CA PHE A 74 22.32 -3.11 -11.84
C PHE A 74 20.85 -3.47 -12.08
N VAL A 75 20.48 -4.75 -12.10
CA VAL A 75 19.08 -5.20 -12.22
C VAL A 75 18.28 -4.85 -10.97
N LEU A 76 18.91 -4.90 -9.78
CA LEU A 76 18.28 -4.51 -8.52
C LEU A 76 17.99 -3.00 -8.43
N TYR A 77 18.60 -2.18 -9.28
CA TYR A 77 18.19 -0.77 -9.39
C TYR A 77 16.71 -0.64 -9.78
N GLY A 78 16.13 -1.64 -10.45
CA GLY A 78 14.69 -1.71 -10.69
C GLY A 78 13.86 -1.77 -9.40
N THR A 79 14.34 -2.47 -8.36
CA THR A 79 13.65 -2.55 -7.06
C THR A 79 13.77 -1.23 -6.29
N ASP A 80 14.88 -0.52 -6.44
CA ASP A 80 15.05 0.83 -5.88
C ASP A 80 14.02 1.82 -6.45
N TRP A 81 13.76 1.77 -7.77
CA TRP A 81 12.71 2.59 -8.39
C TRP A 81 11.31 2.23 -7.90
N LEU A 82 11.03 0.95 -7.68
CA LEU A 82 9.75 0.49 -7.12
C LEU A 82 9.59 0.98 -5.68
N ALA A 83 10.64 0.92 -4.86
CA ALA A 83 10.67 1.47 -3.51
C ALA A 83 10.42 2.98 -3.54
N PHE A 84 11.11 3.70 -4.42
CA PHE A 84 10.95 5.14 -4.59
C PHE A 84 9.53 5.53 -5.00
N ALA A 85 8.88 4.76 -5.88
CA ALA A 85 7.49 5.00 -6.28
C ALA A 85 6.54 5.00 -5.07
N HIS A 86 6.73 4.11 -4.08
CA HIS A 86 5.94 4.11 -2.85
C HIS A 86 6.14 5.38 -2.03
N LEU A 87 7.37 5.88 -1.95
CA LEU A 87 7.68 7.14 -1.27
C LEU A 87 7.02 8.33 -1.97
N VAL A 88 7.06 8.38 -3.31
CA VAL A 88 6.40 9.43 -4.09
C VAL A 88 4.88 9.37 -3.92
N ILE A 89 4.28 8.17 -3.93
CA ILE A 89 2.84 8.00 -3.67
C ILE A 89 2.50 8.46 -2.24
N ALA A 90 3.32 8.13 -1.24
CA ALA A 90 3.13 8.59 0.13
C ALA A 90 3.12 10.12 0.24
N VAL A 91 3.97 10.82 -0.53
CA VAL A 91 3.96 12.28 -0.63
C VAL A 91 2.63 12.80 -1.20
N ALA A 92 2.03 12.13 -2.19
CA ALA A 92 0.73 12.54 -2.74
C ALA A 92 -0.38 12.53 -1.67
N PHE A 93 -0.32 11.62 -0.70
CA PHE A 93 -1.27 11.56 0.43
C PHE A 93 -1.12 12.74 1.42
N TYR A 94 -0.10 13.59 1.28
CA TYR A 94 -0.04 14.87 1.99
C TYR A 94 -1.19 15.82 1.60
N GLY A 95 -1.72 15.73 0.37
CA GLY A 95 -2.89 16.50 -0.08
C GLY A 95 -4.11 16.28 0.83
N PRO A 96 -4.60 15.03 0.97
CA PRO A 96 -5.67 14.68 1.91
C PRO A 96 -5.38 15.01 3.37
N TYR A 97 -4.10 15.02 3.78
CA TYR A 97 -3.73 15.39 5.15
C TYR A 97 -3.99 16.88 5.44
N ARG A 98 -3.67 17.73 4.45
CA ARG A 98 -3.88 19.18 4.49
C ARG A 98 -5.36 19.54 4.32
N ASP A 99 -5.99 19.06 3.25
CA ASP A 99 -7.40 19.30 2.94
C ASP A 99 -8.04 18.00 2.39
N PRO A 100 -8.71 17.22 3.25
CA PRO A 100 -9.25 15.92 2.86
C PRO A 100 -10.40 16.01 1.86
N VAL A 101 -11.22 17.06 1.91
CA VAL A 101 -12.41 17.17 1.04
C VAL A 101 -11.98 17.51 -0.37
N ARG A 102 -11.10 18.51 -0.54
CA ARG A 102 -10.61 18.91 -1.86
C ARG A 102 -9.75 17.84 -2.53
N ASN A 103 -9.08 17.00 -1.74
CA ASN A 103 -8.15 15.98 -2.24
C ASN A 103 -8.69 14.54 -2.11
N ILE A 104 -10.01 14.35 -1.99
CA ILE A 104 -10.61 13.01 -1.85
C ILE A 104 -10.21 12.05 -2.98
N TRP A 105 -9.97 12.59 -4.18
CA TRP A 105 -9.53 11.82 -5.34
C TRP A 105 -8.24 11.04 -5.09
N VAL A 106 -7.29 11.55 -4.28
CA VAL A 106 -6.05 10.81 -3.95
C VAL A 106 -6.36 9.53 -3.18
N VAL A 107 -7.39 9.55 -2.33
CA VAL A 107 -7.87 8.35 -1.62
C VAL A 107 -8.51 7.36 -2.59
N GLU A 108 -9.34 7.85 -3.52
CA GLU A 108 -9.97 7.01 -4.55
C GLU A 108 -8.95 6.41 -5.53
N PHE A 109 -7.93 7.19 -5.92
CA PHE A 109 -6.77 6.71 -6.68
C PHE A 109 -6.07 5.56 -5.95
N GLY A 110 -5.84 5.70 -4.64
CA GLY A 110 -5.30 4.60 -3.83
C GLY A 110 -6.18 3.35 -3.85
N MET A 111 -7.51 3.51 -3.80
CA MET A 111 -8.45 2.38 -3.89
C MET A 111 -8.39 1.69 -5.26
N ILE A 112 -8.25 2.47 -6.35
CA ILE A 112 -8.06 1.95 -7.71
C ILE A 112 -6.74 1.17 -7.80
N ALA A 113 -5.66 1.71 -7.23
CA ALA A 113 -4.37 1.03 -7.17
C ALA A 113 -4.47 -0.31 -6.40
N CYS A 114 -5.18 -0.33 -5.27
CA CYS A 114 -5.45 -1.56 -4.52
C CYS A 114 -6.22 -2.60 -5.37
N ALA A 115 -7.22 -2.18 -6.14
CA ALA A 115 -7.93 -3.08 -7.05
C ALA A 115 -7.04 -3.57 -8.20
N GLY A 116 -6.13 -2.72 -8.70
CA GLY A 116 -5.17 -3.05 -9.75
C GLY A 116 -4.13 -4.11 -9.39
N ILE A 117 -3.85 -4.31 -8.09
CA ILE A 117 -2.95 -5.38 -7.62
C ILE A 117 -3.51 -6.77 -7.99
N ILE A 118 -4.83 -6.96 -7.96
CA ILE A 118 -5.47 -8.26 -8.24
C ILE A 118 -5.17 -8.75 -9.67
N PRO A 119 -5.51 -8.01 -10.74
CA PRO A 119 -5.19 -8.44 -12.10
C PRO A 119 -3.68 -8.52 -12.34
N LEU A 120 -2.88 -7.63 -11.73
CA LEU A 120 -1.42 -7.69 -11.82
C LEU A 120 -0.88 -9.03 -11.31
N ALA A 121 -1.28 -9.45 -10.11
CA ALA A 121 -0.82 -10.71 -9.51
C ALA A 121 -1.30 -11.93 -10.31
N LEU A 122 -2.57 -11.93 -10.76
CA LEU A 122 -3.17 -13.06 -11.47
C LEU A 122 -2.66 -13.22 -12.92
N ILE A 123 -2.16 -12.15 -13.55
CA ILE A 123 -1.65 -12.19 -14.92
C ILE A 123 -0.12 -12.29 -14.93
N CYS A 124 0.56 -11.35 -14.27
CA CYS A 124 2.02 -11.29 -14.29
C CYS A 124 2.68 -12.37 -13.44
N GLY A 125 2.02 -12.83 -12.36
CA GLY A 125 2.52 -13.92 -11.53
C GLY A 125 2.76 -15.21 -12.35
N PRO A 126 1.75 -15.76 -13.02
CA PRO A 126 1.92 -16.94 -13.88
C PRO A 126 2.92 -16.74 -15.02
N ILE A 127 2.94 -15.57 -15.66
CA ILE A 127 3.91 -15.24 -16.74
C ILE A 127 5.36 -15.31 -16.23
N ARG A 128 5.59 -14.97 -14.97
CA ARG A 128 6.92 -15.00 -14.32
C ARG A 128 7.19 -16.29 -13.55
N GLY A 129 6.29 -17.28 -13.61
CA GLY A 129 6.45 -18.56 -12.92
C GLY A 129 6.29 -18.47 -11.40
N ILE A 130 5.57 -17.46 -10.90
CA ILE A 130 5.23 -17.33 -9.47
C ILE A 130 4.14 -18.35 -9.11
N PRO A 131 4.27 -19.10 -8.00
CA PRO A 131 3.24 -20.02 -7.55
C PRO A 131 1.93 -19.30 -7.22
N VAL A 132 0.79 -19.90 -7.59
CA VAL A 132 -0.54 -19.29 -7.37
C VAL A 132 -0.82 -19.00 -5.89
N TRP A 133 -0.34 -19.85 -4.99
CA TRP A 133 -0.49 -19.64 -3.54
C TRP A 133 0.31 -18.42 -3.04
N TRP A 134 1.43 -18.08 -3.71
CA TRP A 134 2.18 -16.86 -3.42
C TRP A 134 1.42 -15.61 -3.90
N SER A 135 0.77 -15.68 -5.07
CA SER A 135 -0.07 -14.59 -5.57
C SER A 135 -1.21 -14.21 -4.62
N VAL A 136 -1.65 -15.12 -3.73
CA VAL A 136 -2.61 -14.80 -2.66
C VAL A 136 -2.01 -13.80 -1.66
N LEU A 137 -0.72 -13.93 -1.35
CA LEU A 137 0.01 -12.96 -0.52
C LEU A 137 0.10 -11.61 -1.24
N ASP A 138 0.41 -11.60 -2.53
CA ASP A 138 0.47 -10.37 -3.33
C ASP A 138 -0.89 -9.64 -3.35
N MET A 139 -1.99 -10.38 -3.60
CA MET A 139 -3.35 -9.83 -3.59
C MET A 139 -3.78 -9.30 -2.22
N SER A 140 -3.23 -9.85 -1.13
CA SER A 140 -3.55 -9.40 0.23
C SER A 140 -3.21 -7.93 0.45
N PHE A 141 -2.16 -7.40 -0.20
CA PHE A 141 -1.83 -5.97 -0.13
C PHE A 141 -2.95 -5.08 -0.67
N GLY A 142 -3.58 -5.48 -1.78
CA GLY A 142 -4.75 -4.78 -2.32
C GLY A 142 -5.96 -4.87 -1.38
N VAL A 143 -6.25 -6.06 -0.87
CA VAL A 143 -7.40 -6.32 0.00
C VAL A 143 -7.27 -5.59 1.34
N PHE A 144 -6.11 -5.65 1.99
CA PHE A 144 -5.89 -4.97 3.27
C PHE A 144 -5.65 -3.47 3.08
N GLY A 145 -5.06 -3.05 1.97
CA GLY A 145 -4.84 -1.64 1.64
C GLY A 145 -6.14 -0.86 1.37
N VAL A 146 -7.14 -1.49 0.75
CA VAL A 146 -8.41 -0.80 0.45
C VAL A 146 -9.26 -0.52 1.70
N ILE A 147 -9.11 -1.32 2.76
CA ILE A 147 -9.88 -1.16 4.02
C ILE A 147 -9.71 0.24 4.64
N PRO A 148 -8.49 0.70 4.99
CA PRO A 148 -8.30 2.03 5.56
C PRO A 148 -8.72 3.14 4.58
N LEU A 149 -8.48 2.97 3.28
CA LEU A 149 -8.87 3.96 2.26
C LEU A 149 -10.40 4.10 2.13
N TYR A 150 -11.13 3.00 2.18
CA TYR A 150 -12.58 3.01 2.18
C TYR A 150 -13.15 3.70 3.43
N VAL A 151 -12.57 3.40 4.61
CA VAL A 151 -12.91 4.07 5.88
C VAL A 151 -12.63 5.57 5.80
N LEU A 152 -11.49 5.97 5.24
CA LEU A 152 -11.12 7.37 5.00
C LEU A 152 -12.15 8.04 4.10
N ARG A 153 -12.42 7.48 2.92
CA ARG A 153 -13.38 8.02 1.95
C ARG A 153 -14.74 8.28 2.59
N ARG A 154 -15.26 7.32 3.36
CA ARG A 154 -16.54 7.47 4.06
C ARG A 154 -16.52 8.63 5.07
N LYS A 155 -15.43 8.78 5.83
CA LYS A 155 -15.29 9.87 6.79
C LYS A 155 -15.10 11.23 6.12
N ILE A 156 -14.40 11.29 5.00
CA ILE A 156 -14.22 12.52 4.22
C ILE A 156 -15.57 12.98 3.64
N LYS A 157 -16.39 12.07 3.11
CA LYS A 157 -17.75 12.40 2.66
C LYS A 157 -18.66 12.86 3.79
N GLN A 158 -18.51 12.31 5.00
CA GLN A 158 -19.22 12.80 6.19
C GLN A 158 -18.77 14.22 6.56
N LEU A 159 -17.47 14.51 6.46
CA LEU A 159 -16.94 15.85 6.71
C LEU A 159 -17.45 16.86 5.68
N GLU A 160 -17.43 16.52 4.40
CA GLU A 160 -17.96 17.34 3.29
C GLU A 160 -19.42 17.75 3.54
N ALA A 161 -20.27 16.80 3.97
CA ALA A 161 -21.68 17.08 4.27
C ALA A 161 -21.85 18.04 5.46
N LEU A 162 -21.03 17.92 6.51
CA LEU A 162 -21.09 18.81 7.68
C LEU A 162 -20.64 20.23 7.33
N THR A 163 -19.57 20.37 6.54
CA THR A 163 -19.07 21.69 6.11
C THR A 163 -20.03 22.35 5.12
N GLY A 164 -20.64 21.59 4.20
CA GLY A 164 -21.64 22.10 3.26
C GLY A 164 -22.93 22.59 3.93
N GLN A 165 -23.35 21.97 5.03
CA GLN A 165 -24.50 22.44 5.82
C GLN A 165 -24.19 23.72 6.62
N ALA A 166 -22.95 23.89 7.07
CA ALA A 166 -22.52 25.10 7.78
C ALA A 166 -22.45 26.33 6.84
N ALA A 167 -22.19 26.12 5.56
CA ALA A 167 -22.16 27.15 4.51
C ALA A 167 -23.56 27.41 3.88
N GLY A 168 -24.63 27.35 4.69
CA GLY A 168 -26.03 27.45 4.25
C GLY A 168 -26.32 28.58 3.25
N PRO A 169 -27.44 28.50 2.50
CA PRO A 169 -27.69 29.33 1.31
C PRO A 169 -27.48 30.81 1.62
N GLU A 170 -26.64 31.48 0.83
CA GLU A 170 -26.54 32.95 0.85
C GLU A 170 -27.97 33.52 0.75
N PRO A 171 -28.35 34.48 1.62
CA PRO A 171 -29.65 35.13 1.48
C PRO A 171 -29.71 35.72 0.08
N ALA A 172 -30.67 35.22 -0.71
CA ALA A 172 -30.91 35.69 -2.07
C ALA A 172 -30.97 37.22 -2.02
N ALA A 173 -30.04 37.88 -2.71
CA ALA A 173 -30.03 39.33 -2.81
C ALA A 173 -31.38 39.75 -3.38
N VAL A 174 -32.24 40.32 -2.52
CA VAL A 174 -33.52 40.89 -2.90
C VAL A 174 -33.19 42.10 -3.76
N ALA A 175 -33.25 41.93 -5.07
CA ALA A 175 -33.18 43.03 -6.02
C ALA A 175 -34.43 43.89 -5.82
N ALA A 176 -34.20 45.14 -5.39
CA ALA A 176 -35.20 46.19 -5.26
C ALA A 176 -35.50 46.87 -6.60
#